data_AF-A0A7J0DZ87-F1
#
_entry.id   AF-A0A7J0DZ87-F1
#
_cell.length_a   1.000
_cell.length_b   1.000
_cell.length_c   1.000
_cell.angle_alpha   90.00
_cell.angle_beta   90.00
_cell.angle_gamma   90.00
#
_symmetry.space_group_name_H-M   'P 1'
#
loop_
_entity.id
_entity.type
_entity.pdbx_description
1 polymer ?
#
loop_
_entity_poly.entity_id
_entity_poly.type
_entity_poly.pdbx_seq_one_letter_code
_entity_poly.pdbx_strand_id
1 'polypeptide(L)'
;MDWGLDKVAVVCAFQRSLRDIAELYGCESSLCGIEEYRRCSGLQSISSICFKASRFVAILIDDGIEFDKKHEIEWHRNFAPVVDKIYSLKSIAAYRSGLEINTKVTRNEAQVGLDEVLHAGSPARITNKNFIDYLFMQSLEVALQFDLPMQIHTGFGDKDLDLRLSNPLHLRMLLEDNRFSKSRIVLLHASYPFSKEASYLASVYQQVYLDFGLAVPKLSVHGMISSVKELLELAPIKKVMFSTDGYAFPETFYLGANRARKVVFSVLRDACIDGDLSIPEAIEAVKDIFTENARKFYRINLDVKHFDSKTNISNNFKKMETDALQPDVALVRIIWVDASGQHRCRVSYLSISIFSNFWVQILTSLEVWQTMRKLCQLSELMLMDSTSAI
;
A
#
# COMPACT_ATOMS: atom_id res chain seq x y z
N MET A 1 -8.03 -29.43 12.84
CA MET A 1 -8.64 -28.41 13.71
C MET A 1 -9.22 -27.36 12.79
N ASP A 2 -10.54 -27.20 12.83
CA ASP A 2 -11.23 -26.19 12.05
C ASP A 2 -11.22 -24.88 12.85
N TRP A 3 -10.58 -23.84 12.34
CA TRP A 3 -10.44 -22.54 13.01
C TRP A 3 -11.38 -21.56 12.32
N GLY A 4 -12.67 -21.67 12.64
CA GLY A 4 -13.76 -20.94 11.98
C GLY A 4 -13.62 -19.41 11.98
N LEU A 5 -14.36 -18.80 11.05
CA LEU A 5 -14.37 -17.35 10.75
C LEU A 5 -14.54 -16.46 11.99
N ASP A 6 -15.23 -16.94 13.02
CA ASP A 6 -15.51 -16.27 14.29
C ASP A 6 -14.27 -15.65 14.96
N LYS A 7 -13.09 -16.26 14.80
CA LYS A 7 -11.84 -15.71 15.36
C LYS A 7 -11.21 -14.64 14.49
N VAL A 8 -11.36 -14.73 13.17
CA VAL A 8 -10.94 -13.67 12.23
C VAL A 8 -11.83 -12.44 12.39
N ALA A 9 -13.10 -12.64 12.73
CA ALA A 9 -14.09 -11.58 12.94
C ALA A 9 -13.73 -10.56 14.04
N VAL A 10 -12.84 -10.91 14.97
CA VAL A 10 -12.40 -10.05 16.09
C VAL A 10 -11.18 -9.18 15.71
N VAL A 11 -10.51 -9.44 14.59
CA VAL A 11 -9.30 -8.70 14.19
C VAL A 11 -9.65 -7.28 13.71
N CYS A 12 -8.96 -6.26 14.27
CA CYS A 12 -9.17 -4.84 13.94
C CYS A 12 -9.03 -4.50 12.45
N ALA A 13 -8.32 -5.30 11.66
CA ALA A 13 -8.26 -5.17 10.21
C ALA A 13 -9.55 -5.66 9.54
N PHE A 14 -10.03 -6.87 9.87
CA PHE A 14 -11.27 -7.43 9.31
C PHE A 14 -12.48 -6.54 9.57
N GLN A 15 -12.69 -6.12 10.82
CA GLN A 15 -13.79 -5.22 11.20
C GLN A 15 -13.76 -3.88 10.46
N ARG A 16 -12.56 -3.35 10.22
CA ARG A 16 -12.36 -2.11 9.45
C ARG A 16 -12.63 -2.32 7.96
N SER A 17 -12.16 -3.43 7.41
CA SER A 17 -12.36 -3.81 6.01
C SER A 17 -13.83 -4.05 5.68
N LEU A 18 -14.63 -4.66 6.56
CA LEU A 18 -16.08 -4.78 6.38
C LEU A 18 -16.73 -3.39 6.19
N ARG A 19 -16.40 -2.42 7.04
CA ARG A 19 -16.92 -1.04 6.93
C ARG A 19 -16.48 -0.36 5.63
N ASP A 20 -15.19 -0.45 5.29
CA ASP A 20 -14.66 0.13 4.04
C ASP A 20 -15.31 -0.48 2.78
N ILE A 21 -15.64 -1.77 2.77
CA ILE A 21 -16.33 -2.44 1.65
C ILE A 21 -17.80 -2.07 1.61
N ALA A 22 -18.50 -2.06 2.75
CA ALA A 22 -19.91 -1.69 2.81
C ALA A 22 -20.14 -0.20 2.42
N GLU A 23 -19.22 0.69 2.81
CA GLU A 23 -19.19 2.08 2.35
C GLU A 23 -19.02 2.17 0.82
N LEU A 24 -18.15 1.34 0.23
CA LEU A 24 -17.92 1.29 -1.22
C LEU A 24 -19.15 0.77 -2.00
N TYR A 25 -19.86 -0.22 -1.46
CA TYR A 25 -20.99 -0.88 -2.12
C TYR A 25 -22.35 -0.24 -1.80
N GLY A 26 -22.44 0.60 -0.76
CA GLY A 26 -23.70 1.15 -0.27
C GLY A 26 -24.61 0.10 0.39
N CYS A 27 -24.04 -0.99 0.92
CA CYS A 27 -24.78 -2.09 1.52
C CYS A 27 -24.71 -2.07 3.06
N GLU A 28 -25.34 -3.04 3.73
CA GLU A 28 -25.18 -3.22 5.18
C GLU A 28 -23.71 -3.47 5.54
N SER A 29 -23.25 -2.89 6.66
CA SER A 29 -21.92 -3.13 7.24
C SER A 29 -21.81 -4.48 7.98
N SER A 30 -22.30 -5.55 7.36
CA SER A 30 -22.18 -6.93 7.83
C SER A 30 -21.50 -7.81 6.78
N LEU A 31 -21.00 -8.98 7.19
CA LEU A 31 -20.49 -9.96 6.23
C LEU A 31 -21.62 -10.44 5.29
N CYS A 32 -22.82 -10.64 5.83
CA CYS A 32 -24.00 -11.11 5.08
C CYS A 32 -24.39 -10.13 3.97
N GLY A 33 -24.49 -8.82 4.28
CA GLY A 33 -24.84 -7.78 3.31
C GLY A 33 -23.82 -7.63 2.19
N ILE A 34 -22.53 -7.81 2.49
CA ILE A 34 -21.46 -7.82 1.49
C ILE A 34 -21.52 -9.09 0.62
N GLU A 35 -21.78 -10.26 1.21
CA GLU A 35 -21.93 -11.52 0.46
C GLU A 35 -23.18 -11.52 -0.42
N GLU A 36 -24.28 -10.93 0.03
CA GLU A 36 -25.49 -10.72 -0.78
C GLU A 36 -25.22 -9.73 -1.92
N TYR A 37 -24.59 -8.58 -1.66
CA TYR A 37 -24.22 -7.62 -2.69
C TYR A 37 -23.32 -8.24 -3.76
N ARG A 38 -22.31 -9.03 -3.36
CA ARG A 38 -21.45 -9.82 -4.27
C ARG A 38 -22.26 -10.80 -5.12
N ARG A 39 -23.20 -11.53 -4.51
CA ARG A 39 -24.07 -12.51 -5.18
C ARG A 39 -25.00 -11.87 -6.21
N CYS A 40 -25.56 -10.70 -5.90
CA CYS A 40 -26.47 -9.98 -6.79
C CYS A 40 -25.74 -9.19 -7.89
N SER A 41 -24.54 -8.68 -7.62
CA SER A 41 -23.80 -7.82 -8.56
C SER A 41 -22.88 -8.58 -9.52
N GLY A 42 -22.38 -9.75 -9.12
CA GLY A 42 -21.46 -10.57 -9.91
C GLY A 42 -20.01 -10.02 -9.97
N LEU A 43 -19.06 -10.93 -10.21
CA LEU A 43 -17.62 -10.66 -10.08
C LEU A 43 -17.12 -9.49 -10.97
N GLN A 44 -17.60 -9.38 -12.21
CA GLN A 44 -17.16 -8.32 -13.12
C GLN A 44 -17.58 -6.92 -12.63
N SER A 45 -18.78 -6.79 -12.04
CA SER A 45 -19.28 -5.52 -11.50
C SER A 45 -18.47 -5.09 -10.27
N ILE A 46 -18.31 -5.98 -9.29
CA ILE A 46 -17.54 -5.68 -8.07
C ILE A 46 -16.07 -5.38 -8.37
N SER A 47 -15.46 -6.05 -9.35
CA SER A 47 -14.10 -5.75 -9.82
C SER A 47 -14.01 -4.37 -10.45
N SER A 48 -14.98 -3.99 -11.30
CA SER A 48 -15.04 -2.64 -11.89
C SER A 48 -15.14 -1.56 -10.80
N ILE A 49 -16.03 -1.74 -9.82
CA ILE A 49 -16.21 -0.83 -8.69
C ILE A 49 -14.91 -0.70 -7.87
N CYS A 50 -14.32 -1.83 -7.46
CA CYS A 50 -13.11 -1.85 -6.64
C CYS A 50 -11.91 -1.23 -7.36
N PHE A 51 -11.61 -1.62 -8.60
CA PHE A 51 -10.45 -1.10 -9.32
C PHE A 51 -10.62 0.40 -9.66
N LYS A 52 -11.83 0.85 -10.02
CA LYS A 52 -12.13 2.28 -10.21
C LYS A 52 -11.96 3.09 -8.93
N ALA A 53 -12.41 2.59 -7.78
CA ALA A 53 -12.23 3.24 -6.48
C ALA A 53 -10.77 3.17 -5.98
N SER A 54 -10.01 2.19 -6.46
CA SER A 54 -8.57 2.07 -6.19
C SER A 54 -7.74 3.13 -6.93
N ARG A 55 -8.17 3.55 -8.13
CA ARG A 55 -7.46 4.49 -9.02
C ARG A 55 -6.07 3.99 -9.48
N PHE A 56 -5.93 2.71 -9.81
CA PHE A 56 -4.69 2.20 -10.43
C PHE A 56 -4.56 2.64 -11.89
N VAL A 57 -3.33 2.85 -12.34
CA VAL A 57 -2.98 3.07 -13.76
C VAL A 57 -2.41 1.81 -14.45
N ALA A 58 -1.89 0.87 -13.65
CA ALA A 58 -1.44 -0.45 -14.08
C ALA A 58 -1.56 -1.45 -12.92
N ILE A 59 -1.56 -2.75 -13.25
CA ILE A 59 -1.51 -3.85 -12.28
C ILE A 59 -0.32 -4.72 -12.68
N LEU A 60 0.58 -4.99 -11.74
CA LEU A 60 1.60 -6.03 -11.86
C LEU A 60 1.11 -7.25 -11.07
N ILE A 61 1.03 -8.41 -11.73
CA ILE A 61 0.51 -9.65 -11.15
C ILE A 61 1.67 -10.60 -10.89
N ASP A 62 1.70 -11.19 -9.70
CA ASP A 62 2.53 -12.36 -9.36
C ASP A 62 1.79 -13.61 -9.87
N ASP A 63 2.23 -14.15 -11.00
CA ASP A 63 1.59 -15.27 -11.68
C ASP A 63 1.92 -16.62 -11.04
N GLY A 64 2.97 -16.69 -10.21
CA GLY A 64 3.47 -17.88 -9.52
C GLY A 64 2.60 -18.41 -8.37
N ILE A 65 1.44 -17.78 -8.10
CA ILE A 65 0.45 -18.26 -7.13
C ILE A 65 -0.79 -18.77 -7.87
N GLU A 66 -1.21 -20.00 -7.55
CA GLU A 66 -2.35 -20.66 -8.19
C GLU A 66 -3.57 -20.75 -7.26
N PHE A 67 -4.77 -20.51 -7.80
CA PHE A 67 -6.03 -20.52 -7.05
C PHE A 67 -7.10 -21.28 -7.85
N ASP A 68 -7.99 -21.98 -7.14
CA ASP A 68 -9.06 -22.83 -7.71
C ASP A 68 -10.07 -22.09 -8.60
N LYS A 69 -10.11 -20.75 -8.51
CA LYS A 69 -10.96 -19.85 -9.29
C LYS A 69 -10.19 -18.65 -9.87
N LYS A 70 -8.89 -18.84 -10.17
CA LYS A 70 -8.07 -17.87 -10.89
C LYS A 70 -8.67 -17.63 -12.29
N HIS A 71 -8.76 -16.38 -12.71
CA HIS A 71 -9.04 -16.05 -14.11
C HIS A 71 -7.72 -15.85 -14.85
N GLU A 72 -7.67 -16.24 -16.12
CA GLU A 72 -6.53 -16.05 -17.01
C GLU A 72 -6.10 -14.59 -17.09
N ILE A 73 -4.84 -14.34 -17.45
CA ILE A 73 -4.26 -13.00 -17.45
C ILE A 73 -5.01 -12.07 -18.42
N GLU A 74 -5.50 -12.58 -19.55
CA GLU A 74 -6.28 -11.82 -20.53
C GLU A 74 -7.63 -11.32 -19.99
N TRP A 75 -8.22 -11.98 -18.98
CA TRP A 75 -9.45 -11.47 -18.34
C TRP A 75 -9.21 -10.10 -17.69
N HIS A 76 -7.98 -9.83 -17.25
CA HIS A 76 -7.60 -8.57 -16.63
C HIS A 76 -7.50 -7.41 -17.63
N ARG A 77 -7.53 -7.68 -18.95
CA ARG A 77 -7.65 -6.66 -20.02
C ARG A 77 -8.94 -5.82 -19.90
N ASN A 78 -9.96 -6.33 -19.20
CA ASN A 78 -11.18 -5.58 -18.88
C ASN A 78 -10.96 -4.44 -17.86
N PHE A 79 -9.81 -4.41 -17.17
CA PHE A 79 -9.53 -3.51 -16.05
C PHE A 79 -8.15 -2.83 -16.12
N ALA A 80 -7.19 -3.41 -16.84
CA ALA A 80 -5.86 -2.87 -17.08
C ALA A 80 -5.55 -2.83 -18.60
N PRO A 81 -4.95 -1.75 -19.12
CA PRO A 81 -4.75 -1.57 -20.56
C PRO A 81 -3.65 -2.45 -21.17
N VAL A 82 -2.77 -3.01 -20.34
CA VAL A 82 -1.63 -3.86 -20.74
C VAL A 82 -1.58 -5.07 -19.83
N VAL A 83 -1.43 -6.24 -20.45
CA VAL A 83 -1.05 -7.52 -19.84
C VAL A 83 0.06 -8.15 -20.70
N ASP A 84 0.55 -9.33 -20.33
CA ASP A 84 1.52 -10.14 -21.10
C ASP A 84 2.93 -9.52 -21.23
N LYS A 85 3.33 -8.68 -20.27
CA LYS A 85 4.71 -8.17 -20.14
C LYS A 85 5.29 -8.54 -18.78
N ILE A 86 6.46 -9.19 -18.80
CA ILE A 86 7.26 -9.45 -17.60
C ILE A 86 7.97 -8.14 -17.20
N TYR A 87 7.68 -7.64 -16.00
CA TYR A 87 8.26 -6.41 -15.45
C TYR A 87 9.24 -6.64 -14.28
N SER A 88 9.30 -7.86 -13.75
CA SER A 88 10.10 -8.23 -12.58
C SER A 88 10.23 -9.75 -12.51
N LEU A 89 11.23 -10.25 -11.78
CA LEU A 89 11.16 -11.56 -11.14
C LEU A 89 10.72 -11.42 -9.68
N LYS A 90 10.29 -12.52 -9.06
CA LYS A 90 9.83 -12.60 -7.66
C LYS A 90 10.44 -13.81 -6.97
N SER A 91 10.91 -13.62 -5.75
CA SER A 91 11.40 -14.68 -4.87
C SER A 91 10.56 -14.79 -3.60
N ILE A 92 10.19 -16.03 -3.27
CA ILE A 92 9.51 -16.42 -2.03
C ILE A 92 10.44 -17.25 -1.12
N ALA A 93 11.77 -17.07 -1.20
CA ALA A 93 12.74 -17.84 -0.40
C ALA A 93 12.46 -17.78 1.12
N ALA A 94 11.94 -16.65 1.63
CA ALA A 94 11.49 -16.49 3.02
C ALA A 94 10.41 -17.50 3.45
N TYR A 95 9.53 -17.95 2.54
CA TYR A 95 8.54 -19.01 2.81
C TYR A 95 9.14 -20.43 2.82
N ARG A 96 10.42 -20.61 2.43
CA ARG A 96 10.97 -21.95 2.12
C ARG A 96 12.27 -22.27 2.87
N SER A 97 13.35 -21.52 2.59
CA SER A 97 14.69 -21.75 3.16
C SER A 97 15.26 -20.54 3.90
N GLY A 98 14.48 -19.47 4.02
CA GLY A 98 14.90 -18.20 4.63
C GLY A 98 15.60 -17.26 3.64
N LEU A 99 16.01 -16.09 4.16
CA LEU A 99 16.69 -15.04 3.39
C LEU A 99 18.22 -15.09 3.45
N GLU A 100 18.80 -16.06 4.16
CA GLU A 100 20.26 -16.24 4.25
C GLU A 100 20.77 -17.02 3.03
N ILE A 101 20.79 -16.37 1.86
CA ILE A 101 21.13 -17.00 0.58
C ILE A 101 22.64 -17.31 0.52
N ASN A 102 23.00 -18.57 0.34
CA ASN A 102 24.38 -19.00 0.09
C ASN A 102 24.81 -18.59 -1.34
N THR A 103 25.49 -17.46 -1.47
CA THR A 103 25.98 -16.94 -2.76
C THR A 103 27.04 -17.82 -3.43
N LYS A 104 27.55 -18.85 -2.75
CA LYS A 104 28.63 -19.76 -3.19
C LYS A 104 28.14 -21.19 -3.47
N VAL A 105 26.84 -21.45 -3.40
CA VAL A 105 26.26 -22.78 -3.64
C VAL A 105 26.63 -23.32 -5.03
N THR A 106 27.12 -24.55 -5.08
CA THR A 106 27.57 -25.18 -6.32
C THR A 106 26.43 -25.87 -7.07
N ARG A 107 26.62 -26.08 -8.38
CA ARG A 107 25.69 -26.86 -9.20
C ARG A 107 25.49 -28.29 -8.68
N ASN A 108 26.50 -28.89 -8.08
CA ASN A 108 26.41 -30.26 -7.55
C ASN A 108 25.50 -30.31 -6.31
N GLU A 109 25.66 -29.37 -5.38
CA GLU A 109 24.77 -29.23 -4.20
C GLU A 109 23.32 -28.92 -4.63
N ALA A 110 23.15 -28.08 -5.66
CA ALA A 110 21.86 -27.77 -6.24
C ALA A 110 21.20 -28.97 -6.94
N GLN A 111 21.99 -29.82 -7.61
CA GLN A 111 21.50 -31.05 -8.25
C GLN A 111 21.01 -32.06 -7.20
N VAL A 112 21.80 -32.31 -6.15
CA VAL A 112 21.36 -33.17 -5.03
C VAL A 112 20.07 -32.64 -4.40
N GLY A 113 19.96 -31.31 -4.22
CA GLY A 113 18.75 -30.68 -3.72
C GLY A 113 17.54 -30.75 -4.65
N LEU A 114 17.75 -30.75 -5.97
CA LEU A 114 16.70 -31.03 -6.95
C LEU A 114 16.24 -32.49 -6.89
N ASP A 115 17.19 -33.43 -6.83
CA ASP A 115 16.90 -34.86 -6.71
C ASP A 115 16.08 -35.14 -5.44
N GLU A 116 16.44 -34.57 -4.29
CA GLU A 116 15.64 -34.64 -3.05
C GLU A 116 14.20 -34.12 -3.23
N VAL A 117 14.03 -32.96 -3.86
CA VAL A 117 12.71 -32.33 -4.10
C VAL A 117 11.84 -33.17 -5.04
N LEU A 118 12.43 -33.86 -6.02
CA LEU A 118 11.70 -34.77 -6.91
C LEU A 118 11.33 -36.09 -6.22
N HIS A 119 12.20 -36.64 -5.36
CA HIS A 119 11.91 -37.86 -4.59
C HIS A 119 10.89 -37.63 -3.46
N ALA A 120 10.67 -36.38 -3.02
CA ALA A 120 9.66 -36.03 -2.01
C ALA A 120 8.20 -36.25 -2.48
N GLY A 121 7.97 -36.47 -3.78
CA GLY A 121 6.66 -36.81 -4.35
C GLY A 121 5.85 -35.62 -4.88
N SER A 122 4.62 -35.90 -5.31
CA SER A 122 3.74 -34.94 -6.00
C SER A 122 2.58 -34.44 -5.10
N PRO A 123 2.22 -33.15 -5.15
CA PRO A 123 2.86 -32.08 -5.92
C PRO A 123 4.21 -31.65 -5.31
N ALA A 124 5.24 -31.54 -6.15
CA ALA A 124 6.59 -31.24 -5.70
C ALA A 124 6.69 -29.83 -5.10
N ARG A 125 6.99 -29.74 -3.80
CA ARG A 125 7.24 -28.46 -3.10
C ARG A 125 8.75 -28.24 -3.00
N ILE A 126 9.26 -27.24 -3.71
CA ILE A 126 10.68 -26.84 -3.60
C ILE A 126 10.95 -26.35 -2.17
N THR A 127 11.73 -27.13 -1.41
CA THR A 127 12.09 -26.89 0.01
C THR A 127 13.58 -27.07 0.31
N ASN A 128 14.35 -27.84 -0.47
CA ASN A 128 15.79 -27.99 -0.24
C ASN A 128 16.52 -26.64 -0.39
N LYS A 129 17.26 -26.24 0.64
CA LYS A 129 17.93 -24.93 0.69
C LYS A 129 18.96 -24.73 -0.42
N ASN A 130 19.80 -25.71 -0.71
CA ASN A 130 20.84 -25.56 -1.73
C ASN A 130 20.24 -25.35 -3.12
N PHE A 131 19.15 -26.06 -3.44
CA PHE A 131 18.45 -25.87 -4.70
C PHE A 131 17.71 -24.52 -4.76
N ILE A 132 17.07 -24.07 -3.66
CA ILE A 132 16.44 -22.74 -3.60
C ILE A 132 17.48 -21.62 -3.75
N ASP A 133 18.58 -21.70 -3.02
CA ASP A 133 19.64 -20.69 -3.05
C ASP A 133 20.27 -20.65 -4.47
N TYR A 134 20.49 -21.80 -5.11
CA TYR A 134 21.00 -21.85 -6.49
C TYR A 134 20.00 -21.24 -7.49
N LEU A 135 18.71 -21.60 -7.40
CA LEU A 135 17.65 -20.99 -8.23
C LEU A 135 17.53 -19.47 -8.00
N PHE A 136 17.72 -19.00 -6.77
CA PHE A 136 17.74 -17.58 -6.43
C PHE A 136 18.89 -16.88 -7.17
N MET A 137 20.11 -17.43 -7.07
CA MET A 137 21.31 -16.85 -7.69
C MET A 137 21.20 -16.84 -9.22
N GLN A 138 20.76 -17.94 -9.84
CA GLN A 138 20.52 -17.98 -11.29
C GLN A 138 19.40 -17.02 -11.73
N SER A 139 18.32 -16.90 -10.96
CA SER A 139 17.26 -15.92 -11.22
C SER A 139 17.78 -14.48 -11.14
N LEU A 140 18.71 -14.17 -10.25
CA LEU A 140 19.28 -12.83 -10.12
C LEU A 140 20.31 -12.51 -11.22
N GLU A 141 21.04 -13.51 -11.72
CA GLU A 141 21.88 -13.40 -12.92
C GLU A 141 21.02 -13.13 -14.18
N VAL A 142 19.89 -13.84 -14.34
CA VAL A 142 18.90 -13.56 -15.39
C VAL A 142 18.28 -12.16 -15.22
N ALA A 143 17.90 -11.76 -14.01
CA ALA A 143 17.36 -10.43 -13.74
C ALA A 143 18.33 -9.32 -14.17
N LEU A 144 19.63 -9.46 -13.88
CA LEU A 144 20.66 -8.56 -14.37
C LEU A 144 20.77 -8.55 -15.90
N GLN A 145 20.79 -9.72 -16.54
CA GLN A 145 20.95 -9.84 -18.00
C GLN A 145 19.81 -9.19 -18.79
N PHE A 146 18.57 -9.31 -18.30
CA PHE A 146 17.38 -8.72 -18.93
C PHE A 146 17.01 -7.34 -18.34
N ASP A 147 17.83 -6.80 -17.44
CA ASP A 147 17.61 -5.55 -16.70
C ASP A 147 16.21 -5.49 -16.04
N LEU A 148 15.81 -6.60 -15.44
CA LEU A 148 14.61 -6.74 -14.63
C LEU A 148 14.95 -6.55 -13.14
N PRO A 149 14.05 -5.95 -12.35
CA PRO A 149 14.15 -6.00 -10.90
C PRO A 149 13.81 -7.40 -10.33
N MET A 150 14.20 -7.60 -9.07
CA MET A 150 13.85 -8.75 -8.24
C MET A 150 13.02 -8.27 -7.04
N GLN A 151 11.78 -8.76 -6.93
CA GLN A 151 10.98 -8.65 -5.72
C GLN A 151 11.37 -9.76 -4.75
N ILE A 152 11.55 -9.45 -3.46
CA ILE A 152 11.83 -10.44 -2.42
C ILE A 152 10.73 -10.34 -1.35
N HIS A 153 10.05 -11.45 -1.07
CA HIS A 153 9.18 -11.55 0.11
C HIS A 153 10.02 -11.45 1.38
N THR A 154 9.67 -10.53 2.28
CA THR A 154 10.32 -10.33 3.56
C THR A 154 9.29 -10.13 4.67
N GLY A 155 9.66 -10.43 5.92
CA GLY A 155 8.73 -10.38 7.04
C GLY A 155 7.58 -11.40 6.93
N PHE A 156 6.45 -11.05 7.54
CA PHE A 156 5.36 -11.99 7.86
C PHE A 156 4.68 -12.66 6.66
N GLY A 157 4.13 -13.83 6.93
CA GLY A 157 3.35 -14.67 6.00
C GLY A 157 2.31 -15.48 6.77
N ASP A 158 1.97 -16.66 6.27
CA ASP A 158 1.16 -17.63 7.00
C ASP A 158 2.04 -18.64 7.80
N LYS A 159 1.42 -19.73 8.29
CA LYS A 159 2.08 -20.78 9.10
C LYS A 159 3.18 -21.59 8.40
N ASP A 160 3.32 -21.48 7.07
CA ASP A 160 4.38 -22.13 6.28
C ASP A 160 5.71 -21.34 6.37
N LEU A 161 5.64 -20.04 6.66
CA LEU A 161 6.78 -19.14 6.79
C LEU A 161 7.32 -19.10 8.23
N ASP A 162 8.61 -19.36 8.41
CA ASP A 162 9.30 -19.07 9.67
C ASP A 162 9.70 -17.60 9.71
N LEU A 163 8.97 -16.81 10.51
CA LEU A 163 9.19 -15.37 10.66
C LEU A 163 10.65 -15.04 11.03
N ARG A 164 11.34 -15.91 11.77
CA ARG A 164 12.73 -15.71 12.20
C ARG A 164 13.69 -15.64 11.00
N LEU A 165 13.43 -16.44 9.97
CA LEU A 165 14.26 -16.55 8.77
C LEU A 165 13.89 -15.51 7.68
N SER A 166 12.88 -14.69 7.95
CA SER A 166 12.34 -13.66 7.03
C SER A 166 12.85 -12.23 7.30
N ASN A 167 13.78 -12.06 8.26
CA ASN A 167 14.42 -10.76 8.52
C ASN A 167 15.35 -10.40 7.34
N PRO A 168 15.21 -9.20 6.74
CA PRO A 168 15.96 -8.85 5.54
C PRO A 168 17.47 -8.67 5.78
N LEU A 169 17.96 -8.54 7.02
CA LEU A 169 19.40 -8.46 7.30
C LEU A 169 20.18 -9.71 6.86
N HIS A 170 19.53 -10.88 6.78
CA HIS A 170 20.15 -12.10 6.25
C HIS A 170 20.59 -11.97 4.77
N LEU A 171 20.02 -11.01 4.02
CA LEU A 171 20.43 -10.71 2.65
C LEU A 171 21.81 -10.03 2.56
N ARG A 172 22.47 -9.69 3.67
CA ARG A 172 23.76 -8.97 3.66
C ARG A 172 24.80 -9.61 2.74
N MET A 173 24.99 -10.93 2.79
CA MET A 173 25.97 -11.62 1.92
C MET A 173 25.66 -11.50 0.42
N LEU A 174 24.39 -11.35 0.06
CA LEU A 174 23.94 -11.12 -1.31
C LEU A 174 24.17 -9.66 -1.74
N LEU A 175 23.89 -8.71 -0.84
CA LEU A 175 24.03 -7.27 -1.08
C LEU A 175 25.49 -6.82 -1.14
N GLU A 176 26.40 -7.53 -0.45
CA GLU A 176 27.85 -7.33 -0.50
C GLU A 176 28.55 -8.15 -1.60
N ASP A 177 27.81 -8.98 -2.37
CA ASP A 177 28.37 -9.69 -3.53
C ASP A 177 28.45 -8.76 -4.75
N ASN A 178 29.68 -8.43 -5.15
CA ASN A 178 29.97 -7.51 -6.25
C ASN A 178 29.29 -7.87 -7.59
N ARG A 179 28.96 -9.15 -7.84
CA ARG A 179 28.21 -9.58 -9.03
C ARG A 179 26.83 -8.91 -9.11
N PHE A 180 26.20 -8.66 -7.97
CA PHE A 180 24.82 -8.18 -7.83
C PHE A 180 24.72 -6.73 -7.34
N SER A 181 25.86 -6.03 -7.27
CA SER A 181 25.97 -4.59 -6.96
C SER A 181 25.10 -3.68 -7.86
N LYS A 182 24.78 -4.13 -9.08
CA LYS A 182 23.91 -3.41 -10.04
C LYS A 182 22.47 -3.91 -10.10
N SER A 183 22.10 -4.91 -9.29
CA SER A 183 20.73 -5.44 -9.27
C SER A 183 19.74 -4.37 -8.79
N ARG A 184 18.46 -4.58 -9.07
CA ARG A 184 17.38 -3.69 -8.60
C ARG A 184 16.45 -4.54 -7.73
N ILE A 185 16.60 -4.43 -6.41
CA ILE A 185 15.95 -5.31 -5.43
C ILE A 185 14.90 -4.50 -4.67
N VAL A 186 13.68 -5.02 -4.55
CA VAL A 186 12.66 -4.46 -3.66
C VAL A 186 12.29 -5.47 -2.58
N LEU A 187 12.38 -5.04 -1.32
CA LEU A 187 11.91 -5.79 -0.16
C LEU A 187 10.43 -5.46 0.04
N LEU A 188 9.57 -6.48 -0.02
CA LEU A 188 8.13 -6.29 0.02
C LEU A 188 7.59 -6.11 1.45
N HIS A 189 6.31 -5.77 1.55
CA HIS A 189 5.49 -6.00 2.74
C HIS A 189 5.90 -5.23 4.02
N ALA A 190 6.57 -4.09 3.83
CA ALA A 190 7.29 -3.33 4.85
C ALA A 190 8.35 -4.16 5.62
N SER A 191 8.70 -5.36 5.12
CA SER A 191 9.41 -6.40 5.86
C SER A 191 8.82 -6.71 7.25
N TYR A 192 7.55 -6.38 7.52
CA TYR A 192 7.01 -6.32 8.88
C TYR A 192 7.19 -7.65 9.66
N PRO A 193 7.71 -7.65 10.89
CA PRO A 193 7.94 -6.50 11.79
C PRO A 193 9.29 -5.78 11.60
N PHE A 194 10.11 -6.17 10.63
CA PHE A 194 11.49 -5.72 10.44
C PHE A 194 11.61 -4.43 9.59
N SER A 195 10.67 -3.49 9.75
CA SER A 195 10.60 -2.28 8.92
C SER A 195 11.80 -1.34 9.11
N LYS A 196 12.39 -1.33 10.31
CA LYS A 196 13.59 -0.54 10.64
C LYS A 196 14.84 -1.13 9.99
N GLU A 197 15.01 -2.44 10.04
CA GLU A 197 16.07 -3.16 9.33
C GLU A 197 16.00 -2.94 7.82
N ALA A 198 14.80 -2.99 7.25
CA ALA A 198 14.58 -2.71 5.85
C ALA A 198 14.92 -1.24 5.49
N SER A 199 14.54 -0.29 6.36
CA SER A 199 14.90 1.13 6.21
C SER A 199 16.41 1.35 6.18
N TYR A 200 17.13 0.72 7.12
CA TYR A 200 18.59 0.74 7.17
C TYR A 200 19.23 0.14 5.90
N LEU A 201 18.75 -1.01 5.42
CA LEU A 201 19.28 -1.62 4.20
C LEU A 201 19.06 -0.70 2.98
N ALA A 202 17.91 -0.03 2.88
CA ALA A 202 17.62 0.90 1.80
C ALA A 202 18.43 2.21 1.88
N SER A 203 18.89 2.62 3.06
CA SER A 203 19.74 3.80 3.22
C SER A 203 21.21 3.53 2.87
N VAL A 204 21.74 2.33 3.17
CA VAL A 204 23.16 2.01 2.91
C VAL A 204 23.44 1.27 1.59
N TYR A 205 22.50 0.46 1.07
CA TYR A 205 22.70 -0.29 -0.19
C TYR A 205 21.96 0.36 -1.36
N GLN A 206 22.69 0.82 -2.39
CA GLN A 206 22.10 1.53 -3.54
C GLN A 206 21.02 0.68 -4.26
N GLN A 207 21.24 -0.63 -4.36
CA GLN A 207 20.36 -1.60 -5.02
C GLN A 207 19.03 -1.88 -4.31
N VAL A 208 18.88 -1.52 -3.01
CA VAL A 208 17.71 -1.86 -2.19
C VAL A 208 16.63 -0.77 -2.23
N TYR A 209 15.41 -1.19 -2.54
CA TYR A 209 14.16 -0.43 -2.53
C TYR A 209 13.15 -1.12 -1.58
N LEU A 210 12.06 -0.43 -1.24
CA LEU A 210 11.08 -0.88 -0.24
C LEU A 210 9.65 -0.78 -0.77
N ASP A 211 8.81 -1.73 -0.39
CA ASP A 211 7.35 -1.71 -0.54
C ASP A 211 6.65 -1.83 0.82
N PHE A 212 5.40 -1.34 0.95
CA PHE A 212 4.57 -1.48 2.16
C PHE A 212 3.14 -2.00 1.93
N GLY A 213 2.90 -2.70 0.81
CA GLY A 213 1.71 -3.54 0.64
C GLY A 213 1.61 -4.64 1.70
N LEU A 214 0.58 -5.48 1.67
CA LEU A 214 0.30 -6.52 2.69
C LEU A 214 0.09 -5.97 4.11
N ALA A 215 1.14 -5.45 4.76
CA ALA A 215 1.11 -4.69 6.01
C ALA A 215 0.04 -3.58 5.97
N VAL A 216 0.00 -2.81 4.87
CA VAL A 216 -1.19 -2.08 4.45
C VAL A 216 -1.95 -2.96 3.44
N PRO A 217 -3.16 -3.48 3.75
CA PRO A 217 -4.06 -3.08 4.81
C PRO A 217 -4.20 -4.06 6.00
N LYS A 218 -3.35 -5.10 6.18
CA LYS A 218 -3.59 -6.14 7.22
C LYS A 218 -3.31 -5.70 8.67
N LEU A 219 -2.54 -4.64 8.93
CA LEU A 219 -2.24 -4.19 10.31
C LEU A 219 -3.37 -3.36 10.96
N SER A 220 -3.21 -2.99 12.23
CA SER A 220 -4.03 -1.94 12.87
C SER A 220 -3.72 -0.57 12.25
N VAL A 221 -4.57 0.46 12.47
CA VAL A 221 -4.29 1.81 11.93
C VAL A 221 -2.97 2.36 12.50
N HIS A 222 -2.69 2.12 13.79
CA HIS A 222 -1.39 2.45 14.38
C HIS A 222 -0.25 1.63 13.74
N GLY A 223 -0.42 0.32 13.55
CA GLY A 223 0.62 -0.52 12.94
C GLY A 223 0.97 -0.10 11.52
N MET A 224 -0.04 0.18 10.68
CA MET A 224 0.18 0.70 9.33
C MET A 224 0.94 2.03 9.32
N ILE A 225 0.62 2.96 10.24
CA ILE A 225 1.33 4.24 10.36
C ILE A 225 2.75 4.02 10.90
N SER A 226 2.94 3.18 11.92
CA SER A 226 4.25 2.85 12.51
C SER A 226 5.18 2.31 11.45
N SER A 227 4.80 1.25 10.72
CA SER A 227 5.68 0.64 9.71
C SER A 227 6.01 1.59 8.56
N VAL A 228 5.09 2.47 8.14
CA VAL A 228 5.42 3.46 7.09
C VAL A 228 6.31 4.59 7.64
N LYS A 229 6.19 5.00 8.91
CA LYS A 229 7.19 5.89 9.56
C LYS A 229 8.55 5.20 9.66
N GLU A 230 8.59 3.96 10.13
CA GLU A 230 9.81 3.17 10.32
C GLU A 230 10.57 2.93 9.02
N LEU A 231 9.88 2.65 7.90
CA LEU A 231 10.52 2.59 6.58
C LEU A 231 11.14 3.93 6.19
N LEU A 232 10.55 5.05 6.58
CA LEU A 232 11.01 6.41 6.27
C LEU A 232 11.98 7.01 7.32
N GLU A 233 12.32 6.29 8.40
CA GLU A 233 13.31 6.75 9.40
C GLU A 233 14.71 6.95 8.79
N LEU A 234 15.11 6.08 7.85
CA LEU A 234 16.43 6.12 7.20
C LEU A 234 16.38 6.01 5.67
N ALA A 235 15.37 5.36 5.10
CA ALA A 235 15.32 5.12 3.66
C ALA A 235 14.98 6.41 2.89
N PRO A 236 15.70 6.73 1.80
CA PRO A 236 15.31 7.81 0.90
C PRO A 236 13.88 7.60 0.38
N ILE A 237 13.03 8.63 0.47
CA ILE A 237 11.64 8.62 -0.02
C ILE A 237 11.55 8.08 -1.46
N LYS A 238 12.55 8.41 -2.29
CA LYS A 238 12.67 7.98 -3.70
C LYS A 238 13.01 6.48 -3.91
N LYS A 239 13.02 5.70 -2.82
CA LYS A 239 13.17 4.23 -2.80
C LYS A 239 11.96 3.50 -2.20
N VAL A 240 11.00 4.20 -1.61
CA VAL A 240 9.81 3.61 -0.97
C VAL A 240 8.64 3.64 -1.95
N MET A 241 7.95 2.52 -2.11
CA MET A 241 6.89 2.29 -3.10
C MET A 241 5.65 1.68 -2.45
N PHE A 242 4.52 1.72 -3.17
CA PHE A 242 3.28 1.07 -2.75
C PHE A 242 2.81 0.01 -3.76
N SER A 243 2.71 -1.24 -3.30
CA SER A 243 1.87 -2.30 -3.88
C SER A 243 0.70 -2.62 -2.94
N THR A 244 -0.31 -3.38 -3.38
CA THR A 244 -1.42 -3.77 -2.51
C THR A 244 -1.23 -5.09 -1.77
N ASP A 245 -0.47 -6.03 -2.35
CA ASP A 245 -0.59 -7.47 -2.08
C ASP A 245 -2.05 -7.96 -2.13
N GLY A 246 -2.80 -7.51 -3.15
CA GLY A 246 -4.17 -7.95 -3.39
C GLY A 246 -4.23 -9.34 -4.04
N TYR A 247 -5.07 -10.22 -3.52
CA TYR A 247 -5.31 -11.57 -4.05
C TYR A 247 -6.71 -12.08 -3.70
N ALA A 248 -7.16 -13.13 -4.41
CA ALA A 248 -8.46 -13.81 -4.33
C ALA A 248 -9.73 -12.96 -4.59
N PHE A 249 -9.81 -11.72 -4.10
CA PHE A 249 -11.00 -10.86 -4.21
C PHE A 249 -10.61 -9.41 -4.54
N PRO A 250 -11.37 -8.70 -5.41
CA PRO A 250 -11.03 -7.35 -5.87
C PRO A 250 -11.06 -6.31 -4.75
N GLU A 251 -11.82 -6.55 -3.67
CA GLU A 251 -11.83 -5.66 -2.49
C GLU A 251 -10.46 -5.57 -1.81
N THR A 252 -9.61 -6.60 -1.88
CA THR A 252 -8.29 -6.58 -1.23
C THR A 252 -7.39 -5.47 -1.79
N PHE A 253 -7.42 -5.30 -3.12
CA PHE A 253 -6.72 -4.23 -3.83
C PHE A 253 -7.28 -2.85 -3.43
N TYR A 254 -8.60 -2.70 -3.39
CA TYR A 254 -9.26 -1.46 -2.95
C TYR A 254 -8.90 -1.10 -1.51
N LEU A 255 -8.96 -2.06 -0.59
CA LEU A 255 -8.62 -1.87 0.81
C LEU A 255 -7.19 -1.41 0.99
N GLY A 256 -6.25 -2.03 0.26
CA GLY A 256 -4.85 -1.60 0.21
C GLY A 256 -4.73 -0.14 -0.24
N ALA A 257 -5.23 0.19 -1.44
CA ALA A 257 -5.11 1.53 -2.02
C ALA A 257 -5.81 2.62 -1.19
N ASN A 258 -7.01 2.34 -0.69
CA ASN A 258 -7.79 3.24 0.17
C ASN A 258 -7.06 3.51 1.50
N ARG A 259 -6.50 2.48 2.13
CA ARG A 259 -5.79 2.62 3.41
C ARG A 259 -4.41 3.22 3.23
N ALA A 260 -3.67 2.89 2.18
CA ALA A 260 -2.37 3.48 1.89
C ALA A 260 -2.43 5.00 1.73
N ARG A 261 -3.40 5.52 0.97
CA ARG A 261 -3.61 6.98 0.85
C ARG A 261 -3.84 7.64 2.22
N LYS A 262 -4.67 7.04 3.07
CA LYS A 262 -4.98 7.53 4.43
C LYS A 262 -3.76 7.45 5.38
N VAL A 263 -2.92 6.43 5.22
CA VAL A 263 -1.68 6.20 6.00
C VAL A 263 -0.57 7.16 5.58
N VAL A 264 -0.24 7.22 4.29
CA VAL A 264 0.81 8.12 3.75
C VAL A 264 0.46 9.59 4.01
N PHE A 265 -0.81 9.98 3.86
CA PHE A 265 -1.27 11.31 4.27
C PHE A 265 -0.97 11.59 5.76
N SER A 266 -1.24 10.63 6.66
CA SER A 266 -1.00 10.80 8.09
C SER A 266 0.50 10.91 8.41
N VAL A 267 1.34 10.11 7.76
CA VAL A 267 2.79 10.12 7.95
C VAL A 267 3.43 11.41 7.44
N LEU A 268 3.11 11.83 6.20
CA LEU A 268 3.69 13.04 5.61
C LEU A 268 3.12 14.32 6.23
N ARG A 269 1.87 14.31 6.71
CA ARG A 269 1.33 15.40 7.54
C ARG A 269 2.15 15.58 8.82
N ASP A 270 2.47 14.49 9.51
CA ASP A 270 3.25 14.57 10.75
C ASP A 270 4.66 15.11 10.47
N ALA A 271 5.35 14.61 9.44
CA ALA A 271 6.63 15.16 8.99
C ALA A 271 6.57 16.68 8.64
N CYS A 272 5.44 17.17 8.12
CA CYS A 272 5.21 18.62 7.91
C CYS A 272 4.91 19.41 9.19
N ILE A 273 4.45 18.77 10.26
CA ILE A 273 4.20 19.40 11.57
C ILE A 273 5.49 19.42 12.39
N ASP A 274 6.25 18.33 12.35
CA ASP A 274 7.51 18.14 13.08
C ASP A 274 8.67 18.94 12.43
N GLY A 275 8.55 19.24 11.12
CA GLY A 275 9.45 20.14 10.38
C GLY A 275 10.43 19.44 9.44
N ASP A 276 10.37 18.11 9.35
CA ASP A 276 11.23 17.28 8.50
C ASP A 276 10.99 17.49 6.99
N LEU A 277 9.78 17.91 6.60
CA LEU A 277 9.39 18.18 5.20
C LEU A 277 8.56 19.46 5.08
N SER A 278 8.82 20.26 4.04
CA SER A 278 7.88 21.30 3.61
C SER A 278 6.66 20.70 2.88
N ILE A 279 5.56 21.45 2.80
CA ILE A 279 4.34 21.02 2.09
C ILE A 279 4.62 20.67 0.60
N PRO A 280 5.44 21.43 -0.16
CA PRO A 280 5.86 21.04 -1.52
C PRO A 280 6.60 19.69 -1.56
N GLU A 281 7.53 19.44 -0.64
CA GLU A 281 8.30 18.18 -0.60
C GLU A 281 7.40 17.00 -0.22
N ALA A 282 6.43 17.19 0.68
CA ALA A 282 5.41 16.19 0.96
C ALA A 282 4.50 15.89 -0.25
N ILE A 283 4.18 16.90 -1.08
CA ILE A 283 3.44 16.71 -2.34
C ILE A 283 4.28 15.91 -3.35
N GLU A 284 5.59 16.13 -3.42
CA GLU A 284 6.51 15.33 -4.24
C GLU A 284 6.62 13.89 -3.70
N ALA A 285 6.75 13.72 -2.39
CA ALA A 285 6.81 12.41 -1.73
C ALA A 285 5.57 11.54 -2.00
N VAL A 286 4.36 12.13 -2.02
CA VAL A 286 3.13 11.41 -2.42
C VAL A 286 3.24 10.88 -3.86
N LYS A 287 3.77 11.68 -4.80
CA LYS A 287 3.93 11.27 -6.21
C LYS A 287 5.00 10.20 -6.40
N ASP A 288 6.14 10.33 -5.72
CA ASP A 288 7.21 9.33 -5.72
C ASP A 288 6.72 7.99 -5.14
N ILE A 289 6.11 7.99 -3.95
CA ILE A 289 5.65 6.77 -3.28
C ILE A 289 4.57 6.01 -4.10
N PHE A 290 3.59 6.71 -4.67
CA PHE A 290 2.45 6.07 -5.35
C PHE A 290 2.61 5.88 -6.86
N THR A 291 3.62 6.47 -7.51
CA THR A 291 3.73 6.40 -8.98
C THR A 291 5.18 6.45 -9.45
N GLU A 292 5.89 7.53 -9.17
CA GLU A 292 7.13 7.85 -9.86
C GLU A 292 8.28 6.88 -9.50
N ASN A 293 8.38 6.40 -8.26
CA ASN A 293 9.38 5.40 -7.88
C ASN A 293 9.13 4.07 -8.59
N ALA A 294 7.88 3.58 -8.58
CA ALA A 294 7.51 2.33 -9.25
C ALA A 294 7.70 2.41 -10.78
N ARG A 295 7.34 3.55 -11.39
CA ARG A 295 7.56 3.82 -12.82
C ARG A 295 9.03 3.70 -13.20
N LYS A 296 9.92 4.33 -12.43
CA LYS A 296 11.38 4.32 -12.64
C LYS A 296 11.98 2.93 -12.34
N PHE A 297 11.54 2.28 -11.26
CA PHE A 297 12.05 0.98 -10.81
C PHE A 297 11.64 -0.17 -11.74
N TYR A 298 10.38 -0.26 -12.16
CA TYR A 298 9.93 -1.30 -13.11
C TYR A 298 10.05 -0.89 -14.58
N ARG A 299 10.55 0.32 -14.88
CA ARG A 299 10.64 0.90 -16.24
C ARG A 299 9.31 0.84 -17.01
N ILE A 300 8.23 1.21 -16.33
CA ILE A 300 6.90 1.16 -16.92
C ILE A 300 6.74 2.37 -17.84
N ASN A 301 6.85 2.14 -19.14
CA ASN A 301 6.45 3.09 -20.16
C ASN A 301 4.95 2.87 -20.44
N LEU A 302 4.11 3.78 -19.93
CA LEU A 302 2.70 3.90 -20.27
C LEU A 302 2.49 5.30 -20.85
N ASP A 303 1.97 5.38 -22.06
CA ASP A 303 1.51 6.64 -22.66
C ASP A 303 0.13 6.99 -22.09
N VAL A 304 0.09 7.42 -20.82
CA VAL A 304 -1.16 7.69 -20.10
C VAL A 304 -1.75 9.01 -20.60
N LYS A 305 -2.61 8.88 -21.61
CA LYS A 305 -3.44 9.98 -22.12
C LYS A 305 -4.07 10.73 -20.95
N HIS A 306 -3.66 11.99 -20.79
CA HIS A 306 -4.11 12.91 -19.75
C HIS A 306 -5.65 12.87 -19.63
N PHE A 307 -6.15 12.27 -18.55
CA PHE A 307 -7.57 12.31 -18.21
C PHE A 307 -7.90 13.67 -17.58
N ASP A 308 -7.91 14.70 -18.41
CA ASP A 308 -8.34 16.04 -18.04
C ASP A 308 -9.75 16.00 -17.42
N SER A 309 -9.88 16.49 -16.19
CA SER A 309 -11.11 16.45 -15.38
C SER A 309 -12.19 17.45 -15.83
N LYS A 310 -12.28 17.72 -17.14
CA LYS A 310 -13.19 18.68 -17.79
C LYS A 310 -14.35 18.04 -18.55
N THR A 311 -14.83 16.88 -18.09
CA THR A 311 -16.15 16.38 -18.49
C THR A 311 -17.25 17.15 -17.75
N ASN A 312 -17.79 18.18 -18.40
CA ASN A 312 -18.91 18.98 -17.88
C ASN A 312 -20.17 18.12 -17.68
N ILE A 313 -20.38 17.61 -16.46
CA ILE A 313 -21.65 17.00 -16.05
C ILE A 313 -22.63 18.14 -15.73
N SER A 314 -23.67 18.28 -16.56
CA SER A 314 -24.71 19.31 -16.43
C SER A 314 -25.69 18.97 -15.29
N ASN A 315 -25.36 19.42 -14.07
CA ASN A 315 -26.19 19.25 -12.87
C ASN A 315 -27.49 20.06 -12.91
N ASN A 316 -28.48 19.59 -13.66
CA ASN A 316 -29.86 20.10 -13.64
C ASN A 316 -30.62 19.63 -12.38
N PHE A 317 -30.25 20.16 -11.21
CA PHE A 317 -31.07 20.09 -10.00
C PHE A 317 -31.86 21.38 -9.81
N LYS A 318 -33.20 21.28 -9.83
CA LYS A 318 -34.08 22.41 -9.51
C LYS A 318 -33.94 22.76 -8.02
N LYS A 319 -33.63 24.02 -7.75
CA LYS A 319 -33.67 24.61 -6.40
C LYS A 319 -35.12 24.97 -6.05
N MET A 320 -35.48 24.89 -4.77
CA MET A 320 -36.74 25.37 -4.20
C MET A 320 -36.39 26.24 -2.98
N GLU A 321 -37.16 27.30 -2.74
CA GLU A 321 -36.80 28.39 -1.81
C GLU A 321 -37.82 28.52 -0.67
N THR A 322 -37.34 28.97 0.49
CA THR A 322 -38.12 29.61 1.57
C THR A 322 -37.22 30.59 2.35
N ASP A 323 -37.83 31.62 2.94
CA ASP A 323 -37.16 32.81 3.49
C ASP A 323 -36.69 32.73 4.97
N ALA A 324 -35.94 33.75 5.41
CA ALA A 324 -35.43 33.93 6.78
C ALA A 324 -36.49 34.52 7.76
N LEU A 325 -36.34 34.44 9.10
CA LEU A 325 -35.62 35.34 10.04
C LEU A 325 -35.96 34.81 11.49
N GLN A 326 -35.27 35.01 12.63
CA GLN A 326 -34.00 35.67 13.03
C GLN A 326 -33.45 35.00 14.36
N PRO A 327 -32.65 35.56 15.32
CA PRO A 327 -31.58 34.75 15.93
C PRO A 327 -31.83 34.17 17.34
N ASP A 328 -31.25 32.99 17.58
CA ASP A 328 -31.02 32.40 18.91
C ASP A 328 -29.79 33.00 19.64
N VAL A 329 -29.70 32.75 20.95
CA VAL A 329 -28.54 33.06 21.82
C VAL A 329 -28.12 31.80 22.57
N ALA A 330 -26.89 31.34 22.38
CA ALA A 330 -26.38 30.10 22.97
C ALA A 330 -25.52 30.34 24.23
N LEU A 331 -25.80 29.59 25.28
CA LEU A 331 -24.99 29.55 26.51
C LEU A 331 -23.88 28.49 26.38
N VAL A 332 -22.64 28.93 26.19
CA VAL A 332 -21.48 28.03 26.13
C VAL A 332 -20.82 27.95 27.51
N ARG A 333 -20.79 26.74 28.09
CA ARG A 333 -20.00 26.40 29.28
C ARG A 333 -18.72 25.69 28.83
N ILE A 334 -17.57 26.35 29.00
CA ILE A 334 -16.27 25.76 28.72
C ILE A 334 -15.69 25.24 30.04
N ILE A 335 -15.33 23.96 30.07
CA ILE A 335 -14.63 23.30 31.18
C ILE A 335 -13.30 22.78 30.64
N TRP A 336 -12.21 23.02 31.35
CA TRP A 336 -10.89 22.51 31.01
C TRP A 336 -10.13 22.13 32.28
N VAL A 337 -9.09 21.32 32.15
CA VAL A 337 -8.11 21.06 33.20
C VAL A 337 -6.88 21.89 32.88
N ASP A 338 -6.42 22.72 33.82
CA ASP A 338 -5.15 23.45 33.64
C ASP A 338 -3.94 22.58 34.01
N ALA A 339 -2.73 23.05 33.72
CA ALA A 339 -1.49 22.29 33.94
C ALA A 339 -1.18 21.96 35.42
N SER A 340 -1.97 22.47 36.39
CA SER A 340 -1.90 22.05 37.80
C SER A 340 -2.84 20.89 38.14
N GLY A 341 -3.59 20.37 37.16
CA GLY A 341 -4.59 19.31 37.36
C GLY A 341 -5.94 19.80 37.87
N GLN A 342 -6.15 21.12 38.00
CA GLN A 342 -7.42 21.67 38.47
C GLN A 342 -8.42 21.89 37.34
N HIS A 343 -9.66 21.43 37.56
CA HIS A 343 -10.79 21.73 36.68
C HIS A 343 -11.23 23.18 36.83
N ARG A 344 -11.14 23.95 35.73
CA ARG A 344 -11.67 25.32 35.60
C ARG A 344 -12.95 25.29 34.78
N CYS A 345 -13.88 26.19 35.09
CA CYS A 345 -15.15 26.33 34.38
C CYS A 345 -15.45 27.83 34.18
N ARG A 346 -15.85 28.21 32.97
CA ARG A 346 -16.39 29.55 32.69
C ARG A 346 -17.60 29.45 31.77
N VAL A 347 -18.61 30.28 32.04
CA VAL A 347 -19.81 30.45 31.21
C VAL A 347 -19.78 31.87 30.64
N SER A 348 -20.10 32.00 29.36
CA SER A 348 -20.25 33.28 28.66
C SER A 348 -21.48 33.25 27.78
N TYR A 349 -22.14 34.40 27.62
CA TYR A 349 -23.24 34.62 26.69
C TYR A 349 -22.67 35.06 25.34
N LEU A 350 -23.10 34.43 24.23
CA LEU A 350 -22.75 34.90 22.88
C LEU A 350 -24.01 35.08 22.02
N SER A 351 -24.14 36.26 21.42
CA SER A 351 -25.01 36.46 20.26
C SER A 351 -24.45 35.68 19.07
N ILE A 352 -25.28 34.93 18.36
CA ILE A 352 -24.87 34.15 17.18
C ILE A 352 -24.25 35.03 16.08
N SER A 353 -24.63 36.31 16.01
CA SER A 353 -24.05 37.30 15.09
C SER A 353 -22.56 37.64 15.32
N ILE A 354 -21.95 37.19 16.43
CA ILE A 354 -20.52 37.43 16.74
C ILE A 354 -19.66 36.18 16.46
N PHE A 355 -20.27 34.99 16.41
CA PHE A 355 -19.55 33.72 16.15
C PHE A 355 -18.90 33.68 14.76
N SER A 356 -19.39 34.49 13.82
CA SER A 356 -18.89 34.64 12.45
C SER A 356 -17.53 35.37 12.34
N ASN A 357 -17.12 36.18 13.33
CA ASN A 357 -15.94 37.04 13.23
C ASN A 357 -14.78 36.69 14.17
N PHE A 358 -14.93 35.72 15.07
CA PHE A 358 -13.85 35.35 16.02
C PHE A 358 -12.81 34.35 15.45
N TRP A 359 -12.97 33.89 14.22
CA TRP A 359 -12.05 32.96 13.54
C TRP A 359 -10.88 33.64 12.79
N VAL A 360 -10.67 34.94 13.00
CA VAL A 360 -9.63 35.74 12.32
C VAL A 360 -8.27 35.75 13.06
N GLN A 361 -8.15 35.11 14.23
CA GLN A 361 -6.89 34.94 14.96
C GLN A 361 -6.46 33.47 15.17
N ILE A 362 -6.88 32.56 14.28
CA ILE A 362 -6.22 31.27 14.05
C ILE A 362 -5.73 31.23 12.58
N LEU A 363 -4.89 32.20 12.22
CA LEU A 363 -4.33 32.39 10.87
C LEU A 363 -2.86 31.97 10.77
N THR A 364 -2.54 30.79 11.31
CA THR A 364 -1.29 30.06 11.02
C THR A 364 -1.52 28.57 10.68
N SER A 365 -2.75 28.07 10.78
CA SER A 365 -3.09 26.67 10.46
C SER A 365 -4.24 26.51 9.45
N LEU A 366 -5.00 27.57 9.14
CA LEU A 366 -6.13 27.47 8.23
C LEU A 366 -5.71 27.27 6.76
N GLU A 367 -4.61 27.90 6.31
CA GLU A 367 -4.03 27.63 5.00
C GLU A 367 -3.53 26.20 4.88
N VAL A 368 -2.90 25.66 5.92
CA VAL A 368 -2.52 24.25 6.00
C VAL A 368 -3.75 23.37 5.89
N TRP A 369 -4.84 23.66 6.61
CA TRP A 369 -6.06 22.82 6.57
C TRP A 369 -6.83 22.90 5.26
N GLN A 370 -6.91 24.07 4.62
CA GLN A 370 -7.52 24.22 3.29
C GLN A 370 -6.62 23.61 2.19
N THR A 371 -5.30 23.70 2.33
CA THR A 371 -4.33 23.02 1.45
C THR A 371 -4.29 21.51 1.69
N MET A 372 -4.60 21.03 2.89
CA MET A 372 -4.78 19.62 3.21
C MET A 372 -6.13 19.07 2.71
N ARG A 373 -7.19 19.88 2.67
CA ARG A 373 -8.37 19.56 1.84
C ARG A 373 -8.01 19.49 0.35
N LYS A 374 -7.15 20.40 -0.14
CA LYS A 374 -6.56 20.25 -1.48
C LYS A 374 -5.67 19.02 -1.59
N LEU A 375 -4.99 18.50 -0.57
CA LEU A 375 -4.30 17.19 -0.66
C LEU A 375 -5.30 16.04 -0.84
N CYS A 376 -6.44 16.06 -0.16
CA CYS A 376 -7.52 15.11 -0.42
C CYS A 376 -8.10 15.23 -1.85
N GLN A 377 -8.25 16.43 -2.41
CA GLN A 377 -8.79 16.63 -3.76
C GLN A 377 -7.75 16.50 -4.88
N LEU A 378 -6.47 16.85 -4.65
CA LEU A 378 -5.36 16.61 -5.58
C LEU A 378 -5.04 15.11 -5.75
N SER A 379 -5.64 14.25 -4.92
CA SER A 379 -5.73 12.81 -5.20
C SER A 379 -6.50 12.48 -6.49
N GLU A 380 -7.24 13.44 -7.06
CA GLU A 380 -7.92 13.34 -8.36
C GLU A 380 -6.94 13.31 -9.55
N LEU A 381 -5.64 13.57 -9.33
CA LEU A 381 -4.58 13.46 -10.33
C LEU A 381 -3.47 12.49 -9.89
N MET A 382 -3.74 11.20 -9.97
CA MET A 382 -2.68 10.24 -10.32
C MET A 382 -2.51 10.28 -11.85
N LEU A 383 -1.34 10.68 -12.30
CA LEU A 383 -0.95 10.67 -13.71
C LEU A 383 0.42 10.00 -13.83
N MET A 384 0.51 9.06 -14.77
CA MET A 384 1.64 9.12 -15.70
C MET A 384 1.26 10.07 -16.85
N ASP A 385 2.26 10.53 -17.57
CA ASP A 385 2.16 11.68 -18.49
C ASP A 385 1.71 11.27 -19.91
N SER A 386 1.21 12.25 -20.66
CA SER A 386 1.17 12.23 -22.12
C SER A 386 1.30 13.64 -22.71
N THR A 387 2.46 13.98 -23.23
CA THR A 387 2.64 15.04 -24.24
C THR A 387 3.83 14.69 -25.15
N SER A 388 3.89 15.01 -26.45
CA SER A 388 2.87 15.19 -27.50
C SER A 388 3.61 15.54 -28.80
N ALA A 389 3.50 14.73 -29.87
CA ALA A 389 3.89 15.14 -31.23
C ALA A 389 3.36 14.16 -32.30
N ILE A 390 2.57 14.70 -33.25
CA ILE A 390 1.97 14.03 -34.43
C ILE A 390 0.90 12.98 -34.08
#